data_AF-A0A392QIN0-F1
#
_entry.id   AF-A0A392QIN0-F1
#
_cell.length_a   1.000
_cell.length_b   1.000
_cell.length_c   1.000
_cell.angle_alpha   90.00
_cell.angle_beta   90.00
_cell.angle_gamma   90.00
#
_symmetry.space_group_name_H-M   'P 1'
#
loop_
_entity.id
_entity.type
_entity.pdbx_description
1 polymer ?
#
loop_
_entity_poly.entity_id
_entity_poly.type
_entity_poly.pdbx_seq_one_letter_code
_entity_poly.pdbx_strand_id
1 'polypeptide(L)'
;MQAAAKSNLKHVSLELGGKSPLIIFDDADVDKAADLALLGILANKGEICVASSRVFVQEGIYDQVEKKLVEKAKAWIVGDPFDPKSQQGPQ
;
A
#
# COMPACT_ATOMS: atom_id res chain seq x y z
N MET A 1 -15.35 -4.66 -20.90
CA MET A 1 -16.80 -4.88 -21.07
C MET A 1 -17.32 -4.54 -22.46
N GLN A 2 -17.04 -3.34 -23.00
CA GLN A 2 -17.67 -2.87 -24.24
C GLN A 2 -17.45 -3.81 -25.44
N ALA A 3 -16.23 -4.36 -25.61
CA ALA A 3 -15.95 -5.30 -26.69
C ALA A 3 -16.72 -6.63 -26.56
N ALA A 4 -16.80 -7.23 -25.37
CA ALA A 4 -17.57 -8.46 -25.14
C ALA A 4 -19.09 -8.23 -25.34
N ALA A 5 -19.62 -7.12 -24.80
CA ALA A 5 -21.03 -6.73 -25.00
C ALA A 5 -21.37 -6.48 -26.47
N LYS A 6 -20.45 -5.88 -27.24
CA LYS A 6 -20.65 -5.60 -28.68
C LYS A 6 -20.45 -6.81 -29.59
N SER A 7 -19.65 -7.80 -29.18
CA SER A 7 -19.29 -8.92 -30.05
C SER A 7 -20.10 -10.19 -29.80
N ASN A 8 -20.27 -10.61 -28.54
CA ASN A 8 -20.74 -11.97 -28.25
C ASN A 8 -21.54 -12.13 -26.95
N LEU A 9 -21.82 -11.04 -26.22
CA LEU A 9 -22.62 -11.02 -24.99
C LEU A 9 -22.14 -12.00 -23.90
N LYS A 10 -20.86 -12.40 -23.93
CA LYS A 10 -20.30 -13.26 -22.90
C LYS A 10 -20.26 -12.53 -21.56
N HIS A 11 -20.59 -13.26 -20.49
CA HIS A 11 -20.39 -12.78 -19.13
C HIS A 11 -18.90 -12.53 -18.87
N VAL A 12 -18.57 -11.43 -18.20
CA VAL A 12 -17.19 -11.03 -17.90
C VAL A 12 -17.08 -10.58 -16.44
N SER A 13 -15.99 -10.99 -15.78
CA SER A 13 -15.56 -10.47 -14.48
C SER A 13 -14.21 -9.79 -14.65
N LEU A 14 -14.01 -8.64 -14.00
CA LEU A 14 -12.82 -7.79 -14.16
C LEU A 14 -12.38 -7.26 -12.79
N GLU A 15 -11.23 -7.70 -12.33
CA GLU A 15 -10.46 -7.04 -11.27
C GLU A 15 -9.44 -6.13 -11.96
N LEU A 16 -9.61 -4.81 -11.78
CA LEU A 16 -8.78 -3.81 -12.46
C LEU A 16 -7.78 -3.20 -11.46
N GLY A 17 -7.46 -1.92 -11.64
CA GLY A 17 -6.62 -1.17 -10.71
C GLY A 17 -7.41 -0.52 -9.59
N GLY A 18 -6.68 -0.14 -8.54
CA GLY A 18 -7.17 0.68 -7.44
C GLY A 18 -6.27 1.89 -7.19
N LYS A 19 -6.78 2.83 -6.41
CA LYS A 19 -5.98 3.91 -5.79
C LYS A 19 -6.39 4.01 -4.32
N SER A 20 -6.17 2.92 -3.58
CA SER A 20 -6.78 2.70 -2.27
C SER A 20 -6.33 3.75 -1.25
N PRO A 21 -7.27 4.40 -0.54
CA PRO A 21 -6.97 5.25 0.59
C PRO A 21 -6.78 4.43 1.87
N LEU A 22 -5.85 4.85 2.73
CA LEU A 22 -5.75 4.47 4.13
C LEU A 22 -5.97 5.73 4.97
N ILE A 23 -6.98 5.73 5.84
CA ILE A 23 -7.38 6.90 6.64
C ILE A 23 -7.03 6.61 8.10
N ILE A 24 -6.26 7.50 8.73
CA ILE A 24 -5.77 7.38 10.10
C ILE A 24 -6.32 8.58 10.90
N PHE A 25 -7.15 8.30 11.89
CA PHE A 25 -7.74 9.29 12.79
C PHE A 25 -6.85 9.54 14.01
N ASP A 26 -7.08 10.67 14.71
CA ASP A 26 -6.25 11.13 15.84
C ASP A 26 -6.27 10.16 17.05
N ASP A 27 -7.26 9.28 17.13
CA ASP A 27 -7.39 8.26 18.17
C ASP A 27 -6.71 6.93 17.80
N ALA A 28 -6.08 6.84 16.63
CA ALA A 28 -5.34 5.67 16.22
C ALA A 28 -4.04 5.51 16.99
N ASP A 29 -3.65 4.25 17.23
CA ASP A 29 -2.29 3.91 17.65
C ASP A 29 -1.32 4.28 16.53
N VAL A 30 -0.49 5.30 16.78
CA VAL A 30 0.45 5.88 15.80
C VAL A 30 1.49 4.86 15.32
N ASP A 31 1.99 4.00 16.21
CA ASP A 31 2.99 2.98 15.86
C ASP A 31 2.39 1.94 14.92
N LYS A 32 1.22 1.40 15.30
CA LYS A 32 0.50 0.43 14.50
C LYS A 32 0.04 1.00 13.16
N ALA A 33 -0.43 2.25 13.16
CA ALA A 33 -0.87 2.93 11.94
C ALA A 33 0.29 3.11 10.96
N ALA A 34 1.47 3.51 11.44
CA ALA A 34 2.67 3.64 10.62
C ALA A 34 3.15 2.27 10.06
N ASP A 35 3.10 1.20 10.86
CA ASP A 35 3.44 -0.16 10.41
C ASP A 35 2.52 -0.64 9.29
N LEU A 36 1.21 -0.46 9.46
CA LEU A 36 0.21 -0.86 8.46
C LEU A 36 0.30 -0.01 7.19
N ALA A 37 0.54 1.30 7.33
CA ALA A 37 0.71 2.21 6.21
C ALA A 37 1.96 1.86 5.38
N LEU A 38 3.08 1.55 6.03
CA LEU A 38 4.31 1.13 5.35
C LEU A 38 4.12 -0.23 4.66
N LEU A 39 3.59 -1.22 5.38
CA LEU A 39 3.35 -2.55 4.82
C LEU A 39 2.40 -2.48 3.63
N GLY A 40 1.32 -1.71 3.74
CA GLY A 40 0.30 -1.61 2.69
C GLY A 40 0.78 -1.00 1.39
N ILE A 41 1.94 -0.33 1.37
CA ILE A 41 2.56 0.21 0.14
C ILE A 41 3.88 -0.46 -0.24
N LEU A 42 4.64 -1.04 0.69
CA LEU A 42 5.92 -1.69 0.39
C LEU A 42 5.82 -3.21 0.25
N ALA A 43 4.74 -3.83 0.73
CA ALA A 43 4.48 -5.25 0.46
C ALA A 43 4.43 -5.48 -1.06
N ASN A 44 5.14 -6.49 -1.53
CA ASN A 44 5.32 -6.76 -2.96
C ASN A 44 5.69 -5.50 -3.77
N LYS A 45 6.50 -4.59 -3.22
CA LYS A 45 6.93 -3.34 -3.88
C LYS A 45 5.78 -2.39 -4.24
N GLY A 46 4.63 -2.54 -3.59
CA GLY A 46 3.41 -1.81 -3.91
C GLY A 46 2.71 -2.29 -5.18
N GLU A 47 3.17 -3.40 -5.77
CA GLU A 47 2.60 -4.04 -6.95
C GLU A 47 1.42 -4.93 -6.54
N ILE A 48 0.45 -4.31 -5.87
CA ILE A 48 -0.76 -4.92 -5.36
C ILE A 48 -1.93 -4.01 -5.74
N CYS A 49 -2.96 -4.54 -6.41
CA CYS A 49 -4.10 -3.72 -6.87
C CYS A 49 -4.79 -2.93 -5.73
N VAL A 50 -4.74 -3.47 -4.51
CA VAL A 50 -5.33 -2.88 -3.30
C VAL A 50 -4.32 -2.13 -2.43
N ALA A 51 -3.09 -1.91 -2.89
CA ALA A 51 -2.06 -1.19 -2.12
C ALA A 51 -2.56 0.16 -1.60
N SER A 52 -2.25 0.49 -0.36
CA SER A 52 -2.63 1.75 0.32
C SER A 52 -1.80 2.92 -0.18
N SER A 53 -1.94 3.23 -1.46
CA SER A 53 -1.14 4.20 -2.21
C SER A 53 -1.48 5.67 -1.93
N ARG A 54 -2.43 5.92 -1.02
CA ARG A 54 -2.76 7.24 -0.47
C ARG A 54 -3.01 7.09 1.02
N VAL A 55 -2.22 7.75 1.85
CA VAL A 55 -2.41 7.78 3.30
C VAL A 55 -2.94 9.17 3.67
N PHE A 56 -4.09 9.22 4.34
CA PHE A 56 -4.69 10.43 4.89
C PHE A 56 -4.60 10.34 6.40
N VAL A 57 -3.98 11.33 7.03
CA VAL A 57 -3.80 11.40 8.48
C VAL A 57 -4.51 12.63 8.99
N GLN A 58 -5.28 12.48 10.06
CA GLN A 58 -5.91 13.59 10.74
C GLN A 58 -4.84 14.48 11.40
N GLU A 59 -5.09 15.80 11.40
CA GLU A 59 -4.08 16.83 11.68
C GLU A 59 -3.42 16.68 13.06
N GLY A 60 -4.12 16.17 14.08
CA GLY A 60 -3.63 16.09 15.44
C GLY A 60 -2.45 15.13 15.65
N ILE A 61 -2.31 14.13 14.78
CA ILE A 61 -1.22 13.13 14.84
C ILE A 61 -0.34 13.09 13.57
N TYR A 62 -0.57 14.01 12.61
CA TYR A 62 0.11 14.00 11.31
C TYR A 62 1.64 13.89 11.44
N ASP A 63 2.27 14.81 12.17
CA ASP A 63 3.73 14.87 12.31
C ASP A 63 4.30 13.60 12.95
N GLN A 64 3.55 13.00 13.88
CA GLN A 64 3.97 11.78 14.57
C GLN A 64 3.94 10.57 13.62
N VAL A 65 2.89 10.45 12.81
CA VAL A 65 2.77 9.40 11.79
C VAL A 65 3.82 9.58 10.70
N GLU A 66 4.01 10.79 10.18
CA GLU A 66 5.02 11.09 9.16
C GLU A 66 6.42 10.72 9.64
N LYS A 67 6.80 11.17 10.85
CA LYS A 67 8.11 10.87 11.43
C LYS A 67 8.35 9.36 11.53
N LYS A 68 7.38 8.60 12.06
CA LYS A 68 7.50 7.14 12.17
C LYS A 68 7.57 6.45 10.81
N LEU A 69 6.79 6.91 9.83
CA LEU A 69 6.86 6.38 8.47
C LEU A 69 8.23 6.57 7.84
N VAL A 70 8.83 7.77 7.98
CA VAL A 70 10.18 8.06 7.49
C VAL A 70 11.23 7.18 8.17
N GLU A 71 11.15 7.03 9.50
CA GLU A 71 12.05 6.17 10.27
C GLU A 71 11.99 4.72 9.80
N LYS A 72 10.78 4.15 9.66
CA LYS A 72 10.60 2.76 9.24
C LYS A 72 10.96 2.55 7.76
N ALA A 73 10.64 3.50 6.88
CA ALA A 73 11.01 3.43 5.47
C ALA A 73 12.53 3.44 5.27
N LYS A 74 13.27 4.23 6.05
CA LYS A 74 14.75 4.24 6.03
C LYS A 74 15.35 2.93 6.51
N ALA A 75 14.65 2.19 7.36
CA ALA A 75 15.07 0.88 7.86
C ALA A 75 14.67 -0.28 6.94
N TRP A 76 13.91 -0.02 5.86
CA TRP A 76 13.39 -1.06 4.97
C TRP A 76 14.49 -1.62 4.06
N ILE A 77 14.72 -2.93 4.13
CA ILE A 77 15.85 -3.58 3.44
C ILE A 77 15.42 -3.99 2.04
N VAL A 78 15.96 -3.31 1.03
CA VAL A 78 15.86 -3.70 -0.38
C VAL A 78 17.09 -4.53 -0.75
N GLY A 79 16.91 -5.70 -1.36
CA GLY A 79 18.01 -6.61 -1.65
C GLY A 79 17.64 -7.84 -2.49
N ASP A 80 18.54 -8.83 -2.47
CA ASP A 80 18.33 -10.12 -3.14
C ASP A 80 17.11 -10.83 -2.52
N PRO A 81 16.12 -11.29 -3.31
CA PRO A 81 14.94 -11.98 -2.80
C PRO A 81 15.23 -13.30 -2.08
N PHE A 82 16.42 -13.89 -2.23
CA PHE A 82 16.84 -15.08 -1.51
C PHE A 82 17.61 -14.79 -0.21
N ASP A 83 18.00 -13.54 0.06
CA ASP A 83 18.56 -13.15 1.35
C ASP A 83 17.41 -13.04 2.38
N PRO A 84 17.44 -13.81 3.50
CA PRO A 84 16.40 -13.75 4.53
C PRO A 84 16.27 -12.39 5.23
N LYS A 85 17.24 -11.48 5.05
CA LYS A 85 17.18 -10.12 5.57
C LYS A 85 16.46 -9.15 4.63
N SER A 86 16.31 -9.49 3.35
CA SER A 86 15.62 -8.65 2.38
C SER A 86 14.13 -8.60 2.68
N GLN A 87 13.59 -7.39 2.75
CA GLN A 87 12.16 -7.14 2.90
C GLN A 87 11.50 -6.80 1.55
N GLN A 88 12.29 -6.38 0.57
CA GLN A 88 11.83 -6.04 -0.78
C GLN A 88 12.84 -6.45 -1.85
N GLY A 89 12.35 -7.13 -2.89
CA GLY A 89 13.14 -7.52 -4.06
C GLY A 89 13.14 -6.47 -5.19
N PRO A 90 13.64 -6.83 -6.39
CA PRO A 90 13.66 -5.93 -7.54
C PRO A 90 12.27 -5.66 -8.13
N GLN A 91 12.18 -4.55 -8.86
CA GLN A 91 11.02 -4.11 -9.64
C GLN A 91 11.10 -4.63 -11.08
#